data_AF-A0A0P1EPH3-F1
#
_entry.id   AF-A0A0P1EPH3-F1
#
_cell.length_a   1.000
_cell.length_b   1.000
_cell.length_c   1.000
_cell.angle_alpha   90.00
_cell.angle_beta   90.00
_cell.angle_gamma   90.00
#
_symmetry.space_group_name_H-M   'P 1'
#
loop_
_entity.id
_entity.type
_entity.pdbx_description
1 polymer ?
#
loop_
_entity_poly.entity_id
_entity_poly.type
_entity_poly.pdbx_seq_one_letter_code
_entity_poly.pdbx_strand_id
1 'polypeptide(L)'
;MPAYFVARSVFAVTALTSTLCLSGCQQTIADAPYLAAFSEPEILRAEDAGAPPGARPGSCWGRDVTPAVVETVSEQIMVQPPEVLADGTVLSPGIFRTETQQRILKERRELWFESPCEEIWTEEFTASLQRALKVRGHYYGPVTGTRDGRTRAAIRRYQNTGGLDSAILSMESARRLGLIAVPRDTI
;
A
#
# COMPACT_ATOMS: atom_id res chain seq x y z
N MET A 1 18.65 2.13 81.54
CA MET A 1 18.33 1.16 82.63
C MET A 1 16.81 0.99 82.67
N PRO A 2 16.33 -0.22 83.00
CA PRO A 2 15.52 -1.16 82.20
C PRO A 2 13.99 -0.90 82.36
N ALA A 3 13.03 -1.62 81.80
CA ALA A 3 12.96 -3.04 81.47
C ALA A 3 11.82 -3.33 80.47
N TYR A 4 12.02 -4.43 79.75
CA TYR A 4 11.10 -5.19 78.94
C TYR A 4 9.98 -5.84 79.79
N PHE A 5 8.81 -6.09 79.18
CA PHE A 5 8.03 -7.36 79.22
C PHE A 5 6.77 -7.19 78.31
N VAL A 6 6.66 -7.86 77.16
CA VAL A 6 5.97 -9.17 76.89
C VAL A 6 4.44 -9.02 77.08
N ALA A 7 3.51 -9.41 76.21
CA ALA A 7 3.34 -10.55 75.30
C ALA A 7 2.15 -10.21 74.37
N ARG A 8 2.15 -10.53 73.07
CA ARG A 8 1.79 -11.83 72.43
C ARG A 8 0.29 -11.89 72.05
N SER A 9 0.05 -12.44 70.84
CA SER A 9 -1.19 -13.10 70.38
C SER A 9 -2.21 -12.20 69.67
N VAL A 10 -2.88 -12.55 68.56
CA VAL A 10 -3.05 -13.80 67.80
C VAL A 10 -3.81 -13.45 66.51
N PHE A 11 -3.34 -13.99 65.37
CA PHE A 11 -4.08 -14.50 64.20
C PHE A 11 -4.92 -13.60 63.26
N ALA A 12 -4.61 -13.82 61.97
CA ALA A 12 -5.51 -14.03 60.82
C ALA A 12 -6.46 -12.87 60.46
N VAL A 13 -6.55 -12.42 59.21
CA VAL A 13 -7.02 -13.22 58.08
C VAL A 13 -6.48 -12.62 56.77
N THR A 14 -5.98 -13.53 55.95
CA THR A 14 -5.61 -13.40 54.54
C THR A 14 -6.72 -12.79 53.68
N ALA A 15 -6.42 -11.72 52.94
CA ALA A 15 -7.17 -11.33 51.75
C ALA A 15 -6.21 -11.34 50.54
N LEU A 16 -6.15 -12.52 49.93
CA LEU A 16 -5.43 -12.84 48.71
C LEU A 16 -6.05 -12.04 47.55
N THR A 17 -5.44 -10.95 47.14
CA THR A 17 -5.85 -10.18 45.96
C THR A 17 -5.44 -10.96 44.69
N SER A 18 -6.39 -11.69 44.13
CA SER A 18 -6.28 -12.40 42.86
C SER A 18 -6.15 -11.41 41.69
N THR A 19 -4.92 -11.15 41.26
CA THR A 19 -4.62 -10.47 40.00
C THR A 19 -4.85 -11.46 38.85
N LEU A 20 -6.01 -11.40 38.20
CA LEU A 20 -6.29 -12.13 36.96
C LEU A 20 -5.38 -11.59 35.84
N CYS A 21 -4.39 -12.38 35.43
CA CYS A 21 -3.63 -12.15 34.20
C CYS A 21 -4.53 -12.44 32.99
N LEU A 22 -5.03 -11.40 32.35
CA LEU A 22 -5.60 -11.49 31.00
C LEU A 22 -4.45 -11.69 30.00
N SER A 23 -4.05 -12.94 29.73
CA SER A 23 -3.22 -13.23 28.55
C SER A 23 -4.12 -13.26 27.32
N GLY A 24 -4.30 -12.12 26.66
CA GLY A 24 -4.86 -12.11 25.31
C GLY A 24 -3.86 -12.72 24.33
N CYS A 25 -4.35 -13.51 23.36
CA CYS A 25 -3.54 -13.93 22.21
C CYS A 25 -3.17 -12.69 21.39
N GLN A 26 -1.93 -12.24 21.53
CA GLN A 26 -1.35 -11.25 20.62
C GLN A 26 -1.06 -11.97 19.30
N GLN A 27 -2.06 -12.03 18.42
CA GLN A 27 -1.84 -12.41 17.04
C GLN A 27 -1.04 -11.28 16.39
N THR A 28 0.26 -11.51 16.26
CA THR A 28 1.17 -10.65 15.52
C THR A 28 0.75 -10.68 14.05
N ILE A 29 -0.11 -9.74 13.64
CA ILE A 29 -0.38 -9.44 12.23
C ILE A 29 0.88 -8.74 11.69
N ALA A 30 1.93 -9.51 11.44
CA ALA A 30 3.16 -9.05 10.80
C ALA A 30 3.50 -9.93 9.60
N ASP A 31 2.50 -10.22 8.76
CA ASP A 31 2.77 -10.79 7.46
C ASP A 31 3.45 -9.70 6.59
N ALA A 32 4.76 -9.86 6.40
CA ALA A 32 5.61 -9.03 5.55
C ALA A 32 4.99 -8.63 4.18
N PRO A 33 4.26 -9.51 3.45
CA PRO A 33 3.64 -9.09 2.18
C PRO A 33 2.53 -8.04 2.33
N TYR A 34 1.81 -7.99 3.46
CA TYR A 34 0.79 -6.97 3.69
C TYR A 34 1.43 -5.59 3.91
N LEU A 35 2.56 -5.54 4.64
CA LEU A 35 3.30 -4.30 4.88
C LEU A 35 4.00 -3.75 3.63
N ALA A 36 4.46 -4.63 2.72
CA ALA A 36 5.04 -4.21 1.44
C ALA A 36 4.03 -3.49 0.51
N ALA A 37 2.73 -3.75 0.65
CA ALA A 37 1.70 -2.97 -0.06
C ALA A 37 1.60 -1.52 0.45
N PHE A 38 2.15 -1.24 1.64
CA PHE A 38 2.25 0.09 2.24
C PHE A 38 3.66 0.69 2.18
N SER A 39 4.66 0.01 1.58
CA SER A 39 5.99 0.59 1.44
C SER A 39 5.91 1.82 0.54
N GLU A 40 6.48 2.93 1.00
CA GLU A 40 6.54 4.15 0.21
C GLU A 40 7.24 3.88 -1.13
N PRO A 41 6.76 4.50 -2.22
CA PRO A 41 7.30 4.27 -3.55
C PRO A 41 8.79 4.65 -3.58
N GLU A 42 9.63 3.70 -3.98
CA GLU A 42 11.08 3.77 -3.85
C GLU A 42 11.71 4.49 -5.06
N ILE A 43 12.51 5.52 -4.79
CA ILE A 43 13.39 6.17 -5.78
C ILE A 43 14.79 5.58 -5.59
N LEU A 44 15.31 4.93 -6.62
CA LEU A 44 16.63 4.29 -6.64
C LEU A 44 17.59 5.08 -7.52
N ARG A 45 18.86 5.20 -7.14
CA ARG A 45 19.89 5.68 -8.07
C ARG A 45 20.27 4.57 -9.05
N ALA A 46 20.76 4.95 -10.23
CA ALA A 46 21.19 4.02 -11.25
C ALA A 46 22.29 3.05 -10.78
N GLU A 47 23.10 3.48 -9.82
CA GLU A 47 24.19 2.69 -9.22
C GLU A 47 23.71 1.74 -8.12
N ASP A 48 22.49 1.91 -7.62
CA ASP A 48 21.97 1.15 -6.50
C ASP A 48 21.56 -0.27 -6.94
N ALA A 49 21.72 -1.23 -6.01
CA ALA A 49 21.24 -2.57 -6.23
C ALA A 49 19.70 -2.56 -6.40
N GLY A 50 19.22 -3.09 -7.54
CA GLY A 50 17.80 -3.12 -7.86
C GLY A 50 17.32 -2.04 -8.83
N ALA A 51 18.20 -1.13 -9.26
CA ALA A 51 17.91 -0.21 -10.37
C ALA A 51 17.60 -0.96 -11.68
N PRO A 52 16.85 -0.35 -12.63
CA PRO A 52 16.48 -1.02 -13.87
C PRO A 52 17.70 -1.25 -14.76
N PRO A 53 17.71 -2.33 -15.57
CA PRO A 53 18.82 -2.61 -16.48
C PRO A 53 18.98 -1.47 -17.50
N GLY A 54 20.22 -1.02 -17.70
CA GLY A 54 20.53 0.08 -18.62
C GLY A 54 20.21 1.48 -18.07
N ALA A 55 19.99 1.62 -16.76
CA ALA A 55 19.87 2.92 -16.11
C ALA A 55 21.08 3.82 -16.43
N ARG A 56 20.82 5.08 -16.80
CA ARG A 56 21.89 6.03 -17.10
C ARG A 56 22.67 6.37 -15.83
N PRO A 57 24.01 6.35 -15.81
CA PRO A 57 24.78 6.75 -14.64
C PRO A 57 24.39 8.15 -14.14
N GLY A 58 24.28 8.31 -12.83
CA GLY A 58 23.86 9.54 -12.15
C GLY A 58 22.37 9.87 -12.26
N SER A 59 21.55 9.00 -12.87
CA SER A 59 20.09 9.19 -12.93
C SER A 59 19.38 8.46 -11.79
N CYS A 60 18.20 8.95 -11.41
CA CYS A 60 17.35 8.31 -10.42
C CYS A 60 16.08 7.76 -11.09
N TRP A 61 15.57 6.67 -10.55
CA TRP A 61 14.51 5.88 -11.14
C TRP A 61 13.42 5.61 -10.11
N GLY A 62 12.18 5.91 -10.48
CA GLY A 62 11.02 5.48 -9.72
C GLY A 62 10.63 4.05 -10.12
N ARG A 63 10.41 3.20 -9.12
CA ARG A 63 9.76 1.89 -9.29
C ARG A 63 8.33 1.97 -8.78
N ASP A 64 7.36 1.87 -9.68
CA ASP A 64 5.95 1.80 -9.32
C ASP A 64 5.41 0.40 -9.56
N VAL A 65 4.93 -0.26 -8.51
CA VAL A 65 4.39 -1.62 -8.57
C VAL A 65 2.88 -1.56 -8.36
N THR A 66 2.13 -1.82 -9.43
CA THR A 66 0.70 -2.06 -9.32
C THR A 66 0.47 -3.54 -8.98
N PRO A 67 -0.10 -3.89 -7.82
CA PRO A 67 -0.34 -5.27 -7.45
C PRO A 67 -1.43 -5.91 -8.31
N ALA A 68 -1.40 -7.25 -8.38
CA ALA A 68 -2.47 -8.00 -9.00
C ALA A 68 -3.74 -7.94 -8.12
N VAL A 69 -4.90 -7.90 -8.76
CA VAL A 69 -6.20 -8.06 -8.09
C VAL A 69 -6.75 -9.41 -8.51
N VAL A 70 -6.98 -10.28 -7.52
CA VAL A 70 -7.52 -11.63 -7.70
C VAL A 70 -8.85 -11.75 -6.98
N GLU A 71 -9.80 -12.43 -7.61
CA GLU A 71 -11.12 -12.72 -7.06
C GLU A 71 -11.31 -14.23 -6.98
N THR A 72 -11.88 -14.70 -5.88
CA THR A 72 -12.27 -16.11 -5.71
C THR A 72 -13.74 -16.23 -6.06
N VAL A 73 -14.04 -16.92 -7.17
CA VAL A 73 -15.41 -17.13 -7.64
C VAL A 73 -15.82 -18.57 -7.33
N SER A 74 -16.99 -18.73 -6.70
CA SER A 74 -17.62 -20.03 -6.46
C SER A 74 -18.84 -20.19 -7.35
N GLU A 75 -18.82 -21.19 -8.23
CA GLU A 75 -19.90 -21.50 -9.16
C GLU A 75 -20.53 -22.85 -8.81
N GLN A 76 -21.87 -22.96 -8.91
CA GLN A 76 -22.59 -24.22 -8.76
C GLN A 76 -22.78 -24.84 -10.13
N ILE A 77 -22.04 -25.91 -10.41
CA ILE A 77 -22.13 -26.61 -11.69
C ILE A 77 -23.09 -27.80 -11.52
N MET A 78 -24.16 -27.82 -12.31
CA MET A 78 -25.06 -28.97 -12.37
C MET A 78 -24.35 -30.14 -13.04
N VAL A 79 -24.11 -31.20 -12.26
CA VAL A 79 -23.44 -32.41 -12.74
C VAL A 79 -24.46 -33.39 -13.29
N GLN A 80 -25.66 -33.41 -12.71
CA GLN A 80 -26.76 -34.25 -13.16
C GLN A 80 -28.08 -33.45 -13.12
N PRO A 81 -28.87 -33.46 -14.20
CA PRO A 81 -30.19 -32.84 -14.20
C PRO A 81 -31.18 -33.61 -13.32
N PRO A 82 -32.25 -32.96 -12.82
CA PRO A 82 -33.31 -33.64 -12.09
C PRO A 82 -34.10 -34.60 -12.99
N GLU A 83 -34.61 -35.67 -12.40
CA GLU A 83 -35.58 -36.56 -13.05
C GLU A 83 -37.00 -36.14 -12.67
N VAL A 84 -37.83 -35.87 -13.68
CA VAL A 84 -39.20 -35.36 -13.53
C VAL A 84 -40.17 -36.12 -14.43
N LEU A 85 -41.34 -36.46 -13.90
CA LEU A 85 -42.45 -37.06 -14.64
C LEU A 85 -43.18 -36.02 -15.50
N ALA A 86 -43.98 -36.49 -16.46
CA ALA A 86 -44.76 -35.62 -17.36
C ALA A 86 -45.82 -34.76 -16.65
N ASP A 87 -46.23 -35.16 -15.44
CA ASP A 87 -47.15 -34.42 -14.58
C ASP A 87 -46.45 -33.37 -13.69
N GLY A 88 -45.12 -33.27 -13.77
CA GLY A 88 -44.29 -32.33 -12.99
C GLY A 88 -43.78 -32.89 -11.66
N THR A 89 -44.09 -34.14 -11.31
CA THR A 89 -43.58 -34.76 -10.07
C THR A 89 -42.07 -35.03 -10.18
N VAL A 90 -41.28 -34.53 -9.22
CA VAL A 90 -39.82 -34.75 -9.15
C VAL A 90 -39.52 -36.12 -8.54
N LEU A 91 -38.88 -37.00 -9.29
CA LEU A 91 -38.43 -38.32 -8.84
C LEU A 91 -37.06 -38.25 -8.16
N SER A 92 -36.16 -37.43 -8.71
CA SER A 92 -34.82 -37.20 -8.15
C SER A 92 -34.39 -35.75 -8.40
N PRO A 93 -33.86 -35.03 -7.39
CA PRO A 93 -33.36 -33.68 -7.59
C PRO A 93 -32.07 -33.68 -8.42
N GLY A 94 -31.76 -32.54 -9.05
CA GLY A 94 -30.49 -32.37 -9.74
C GLY A 94 -29.32 -32.39 -8.77
N ILE A 95 -28.20 -32.97 -9.19
CA ILE A 95 -26.96 -33.01 -8.41
C ILE A 95 -26.06 -31.86 -8.87
N PHE A 96 -25.62 -31.05 -7.91
CA PHE A 96 -24.72 -29.91 -8.15
C PHE A 96 -23.39 -30.12 -7.46
N ARG A 97 -22.35 -29.54 -8.04
CA ARG A 97 -21.01 -29.46 -7.46
C ARG A 97 -20.59 -28.00 -7.38
N THR A 98 -20.11 -27.60 -6.21
CA THR A 98 -19.43 -26.31 -6.06
C THR A 98 -18.04 -26.39 -6.69
N GLU A 99 -17.75 -25.51 -7.64
CA GLU A 99 -16.40 -25.27 -8.13
C GLU A 99 -15.92 -23.90 -7.68
N THR A 100 -14.73 -23.86 -7.09
CA THR A 100 -14.08 -22.60 -6.68
C THR A 100 -12.87 -22.36 -7.56
N GLN A 101 -12.80 -21.18 -8.18
CA GLN A 101 -11.72 -20.82 -9.07
C GLN A 101 -11.18 -19.42 -8.70
N GLN A 102 -9.86 -19.25 -8.82
CA GLN A 102 -9.22 -17.95 -8.69
C GLN A 102 -9.16 -17.28 -10.06
N ARG A 103 -9.77 -16.10 -10.16
CA ARG A 103 -9.78 -15.28 -11.38
C ARG A 103 -8.91 -14.05 -11.16
N ILE A 104 -7.88 -13.86 -11.98
CA ILE A 104 -7.06 -12.65 -11.96
C ILE A 104 -7.84 -11.55 -12.68
N LEU A 105 -8.37 -10.58 -11.94
CA LEU A 105 -9.10 -9.43 -12.50
C LEU A 105 -8.15 -8.38 -13.06
N LYS A 106 -6.98 -8.23 -12.45
CA LYS A 106 -5.93 -7.31 -12.89
C LYS A 106 -4.56 -7.92 -12.64
N GLU A 107 -3.72 -7.91 -13.65
CA GLU A 107 -2.35 -8.40 -13.51
C GLU A 107 -1.46 -7.41 -12.76
N ARG A 108 -0.45 -7.96 -12.07
CA ARG A 108 0.63 -7.17 -11.48
C ARG A 108 1.45 -6.55 -12.61
N ARG A 109 1.77 -5.26 -12.48
CA ARG A 109 2.66 -4.57 -13.42
C ARG A 109 3.69 -3.77 -12.64
N GLU A 110 4.92 -3.79 -13.13
CA GLU A 110 6.03 -3.01 -12.59
C GLU A 110 6.44 -1.99 -13.65
N LEU A 111 6.43 -0.71 -13.28
CA LEU A 111 6.78 0.40 -14.16
C LEU A 111 8.04 1.07 -13.66
N TRP A 112 8.99 1.24 -14.57
CA TRP A 112 10.24 1.94 -14.35
C TRP A 112 10.27 3.23 -15.17
N PHE A 113 10.62 4.33 -14.52
CA PHE A 113 10.76 5.62 -15.19
C PHE A 113 11.79 6.49 -14.45
N GLU A 114 12.48 7.35 -15.19
CA GLU A 114 13.40 8.29 -14.58
C GLU A 114 12.64 9.30 -13.71
N SER A 115 13.18 9.62 -12.55
CA SER A 115 12.63 10.54 -11.56
C SER A 115 13.69 11.57 -11.15
N PRO A 116 13.29 12.79 -10.74
CA PRO A 116 14.09 13.66 -9.91
C PRO A 116 14.82 12.92 -8.79
N CYS A 117 16.13 13.09 -8.71
CA CYS A 117 16.94 12.59 -7.60
C CYS A 117 16.66 13.33 -6.30
N GLU A 118 17.00 12.74 -5.15
CA GLU A 118 16.68 13.30 -3.84
C GLU A 118 17.31 14.69 -3.62
N GLU A 119 18.47 14.98 -4.21
CA GLU A 119 19.21 16.24 -4.04
C GLU A 119 18.42 17.46 -4.52
N ILE A 120 17.54 17.27 -5.50
CA ILE A 120 16.77 18.39 -6.07
C ILE A 120 15.46 18.64 -5.32
N TRP A 121 15.07 17.78 -4.37
CA TRP A 121 13.86 17.92 -3.58
C TRP A 121 14.02 18.92 -2.43
N THR A 122 14.20 20.20 -2.79
CA THR A 122 14.19 21.30 -1.83
C THR A 122 12.77 21.78 -1.51
N GLU A 123 12.62 22.59 -0.46
CA GLU A 123 11.36 23.27 -0.15
C GLU A 123 10.90 24.15 -1.33
N GLU A 124 11.82 24.87 -1.95
CA GLU A 124 11.55 25.73 -3.10
C GLU A 124 11.09 24.95 -4.33
N PHE A 125 11.77 23.84 -4.64
CA PHE A 125 11.39 22.95 -5.74
C PHE A 125 10.00 22.37 -5.50
N THR A 126 9.75 21.89 -4.28
CA THR A 126 8.45 21.32 -3.91
C THR A 126 7.34 22.38 -3.93
N ALA A 127 7.61 23.60 -3.50
CA ALA A 127 6.66 24.70 -3.57
C ALA A 127 6.36 25.08 -5.03
N SER A 128 7.38 25.05 -5.91
CA SER A 128 7.20 25.25 -7.35
C SER A 128 6.36 24.15 -7.99
N LEU A 129 6.60 22.89 -7.62
CA LEU A 129 5.78 21.76 -8.03
C LEU A 129 4.32 21.93 -7.59
N GLN A 130 4.09 22.24 -6.32
CA GLN A 130 2.74 22.46 -5.79
C GLN A 130 2.01 23.59 -6.51
N ARG A 131 2.69 24.72 -6.81
CA ARG A 131 2.13 25.81 -7.62
C ARG A 131 1.77 25.34 -9.02
N ALA A 132 2.68 24.64 -9.70
CA ALA A 132 2.48 24.15 -11.06
C ALA A 132 1.31 23.16 -11.14
N LEU A 133 1.17 22.27 -10.15
CA LEU A 133 0.05 21.33 -10.00
C LEU A 133 -1.26 22.05 -9.66
N LYS A 134 -1.20 23.09 -8.82
CA LYS A 134 -2.38 23.86 -8.41
C LYS A 134 -2.98 24.63 -9.59
N VAL A 135 -2.16 25.30 -10.39
CA VAL A 135 -2.61 26.00 -11.61
C VAL A 135 -3.28 25.06 -12.60
N ARG A 136 -2.86 23.79 -12.63
CA ARG A 136 -3.44 22.73 -13.46
C ARG A 136 -4.60 21.98 -12.81
N GLY A 137 -5.03 22.38 -11.60
CA GLY A 137 -6.18 21.79 -10.91
C GLY A 137 -5.91 20.45 -10.22
N HIS A 138 -4.65 20.04 -10.00
CA HIS A 138 -4.32 18.76 -9.35
C HIS A 138 -3.93 18.87 -7.87
N TYR A 139 -3.56 20.06 -7.40
CA TYR A 139 -3.20 20.33 -6.01
C TYR A 139 -4.15 21.35 -5.37
N TYR A 140 -4.61 21.06 -4.15
CA TYR A 140 -5.59 21.87 -3.43
C TYR A 140 -5.04 22.29 -2.06
N GLY A 141 -5.37 23.51 -1.62
CA GLY A 141 -4.89 24.05 -0.35
C GLY A 141 -3.62 24.92 -0.46
N PRO A 142 -2.97 25.24 0.67
CA PRO A 142 -1.79 26.10 0.70
C PRO A 142 -0.57 25.40 0.10
N VAL A 143 0.34 26.20 -0.47
CA VAL A 143 1.67 25.75 -0.91
C VAL A 143 2.54 25.69 0.33
N THR A 144 2.96 24.49 0.72
CA THR A 144 3.71 24.19 1.94
C THR A 144 5.19 23.95 1.69
N GLY A 145 5.58 23.66 0.44
CA GLY A 145 6.96 23.23 0.14
C GLY A 145 7.32 21.85 0.68
N THR A 146 6.35 21.09 1.19
CA THR A 146 6.58 19.75 1.79
C THR A 146 6.11 18.62 0.87
N ARG A 147 6.95 17.58 0.71
CA ARG A 147 6.66 16.38 -0.09
C ARG A 147 5.81 15.38 0.69
N ASP A 148 4.65 15.83 1.16
CA ASP A 148 3.72 15.04 1.95
C ASP A 148 2.75 14.19 1.09
N GLY A 149 1.82 13.48 1.76
CA GLY A 149 0.80 12.68 1.09
C GLY A 149 -0.11 13.49 0.16
N ARG A 150 -0.35 14.79 0.43
CA ARG A 150 -1.15 15.65 -0.43
C ARG A 150 -0.41 16.00 -1.71
N THR A 151 0.88 16.32 -1.61
CA THR A 151 1.77 16.54 -2.77
C THR A 151 1.86 15.27 -3.61
N ARG A 152 2.11 14.11 -2.99
CA ARG A 152 2.15 12.80 -3.67
C ARG A 152 0.84 12.45 -4.39
N ALA A 153 -0.30 12.68 -3.75
CA ALA A 153 -1.60 12.46 -4.37
C ALA A 153 -1.85 13.41 -5.56
N ALA A 154 -1.35 14.64 -5.48
CA ALA A 154 -1.45 15.60 -6.59
C ALA A 154 -0.56 15.21 -7.78
N ILE A 155 0.67 14.72 -7.52
CA ILE A 155 1.54 14.14 -8.55
C ILE A 155 0.80 13.00 -9.26
N ARG A 156 0.28 12.02 -8.50
CA ARG A 156 -0.46 10.87 -9.07
C ARG A 156 -1.63 11.30 -9.94
N ARG A 157 -2.46 12.25 -9.48
CA ARG A 157 -3.58 12.78 -10.27
C ARG A 157 -3.14 13.43 -11.58
N TYR A 158 -2.06 14.21 -11.56
CA TYR A 158 -1.52 14.85 -12.75
C TYR A 158 -1.02 13.82 -13.77
N GLN A 159 -0.23 12.84 -13.30
CA GLN A 159 0.41 11.84 -14.15
C GLN A 159 -0.56 10.81 -14.71
N ASN A 160 -1.64 10.49 -13.99
CA ASN A 160 -2.63 9.52 -14.44
C ASN A 160 -3.31 9.97 -15.74
N THR A 161 -3.45 11.28 -15.96
CA THR A 161 -3.95 11.83 -17.24
C THR A 161 -3.05 11.47 -18.43
N GLY A 162 -1.75 11.28 -18.19
CA GLY A 162 -0.78 10.82 -19.18
C GLY A 162 -0.54 9.31 -19.17
N GLY A 163 -1.36 8.53 -18.46
CA GLY A 163 -1.27 7.06 -18.38
C GLY A 163 -0.31 6.52 -17.31
N LEU A 164 0.26 7.37 -16.46
CA LEU A 164 1.17 6.96 -15.38
C LEU A 164 0.50 7.12 -14.01
N ASP A 165 0.07 6.02 -13.41
CA ASP A 165 -0.63 6.00 -12.11
C ASP A 165 0.33 5.90 -10.91
N SER A 166 1.33 6.78 -10.82
CA SER A 166 2.34 6.76 -9.75
C SER A 166 2.39 8.05 -8.94
N ALA A 167 2.74 7.93 -7.66
CA ALA A 167 3.00 9.06 -6.76
C ALA A 167 4.43 9.62 -6.85
N ILE A 168 5.34 8.94 -7.54
CA ILE A 168 6.70 9.44 -7.85
C ILE A 168 6.61 10.37 -9.05
N LEU A 169 7.23 11.55 -8.97
CA LEU A 169 7.27 12.49 -10.10
C LEU A 169 8.20 11.96 -11.19
N SER A 170 7.70 11.71 -12.41
CA SER A 170 8.55 11.33 -13.53
C SER A 170 9.30 12.55 -14.10
N MET A 171 10.49 12.33 -14.67
CA MET A 171 11.26 13.37 -15.35
C MET A 171 10.48 13.98 -16.52
N GLU A 172 9.69 13.18 -17.24
CA GLU A 172 8.79 13.68 -18.28
C GLU A 172 7.75 14.66 -17.71
N SER A 173 7.10 14.30 -16.60
CA SER A 173 6.13 15.15 -15.92
C SER A 173 6.76 16.41 -15.36
N ALA A 174 7.94 16.30 -14.75
CA ALA A 174 8.70 17.45 -14.24
C ALA A 174 9.07 18.44 -15.36
N ARG A 175 9.48 17.93 -16.53
CA ARG A 175 9.75 18.75 -17.73
C ARG A 175 8.47 19.43 -18.26
N ARG A 176 7.35 18.69 -18.36
CA ARG A 176 6.05 19.25 -18.78
C ARG A 176 5.51 20.32 -17.82
N LEU A 177 5.83 20.20 -16.53
CA LEU A 177 5.48 21.19 -15.51
C LEU A 177 6.41 22.41 -15.55
N GLY A 178 7.50 22.37 -16.32
CA GLY A 178 8.50 23.44 -16.40
C GLY A 178 9.44 23.49 -15.19
N LEU A 179 9.55 22.40 -14.44
CA LEU A 179 10.38 22.32 -13.23
C LEU A 179 11.83 21.90 -13.54
N ILE A 180 12.03 21.21 -14.67
CA ILE A 180 13.34 20.71 -15.11
C ILE A 180 13.56 21.13 -16.55
N ALA A 181 14.77 21.62 -16.84
CA ALA A 181 15.17 22.01 -18.18
C ALA A 181 15.14 20.81 -19.16
N VAL A 182 14.64 21.05 -20.36
CA VAL A 182 14.74 20.13 -21.49
C VAL A 182 16.02 20.47 -22.26
N PRO A 183 16.95 19.51 -22.47
CA PRO A 183 18.10 19.73 -23.33
C PRO A 183 17.65 20.19 -24.72
N ARG A 184 18.37 21.14 -25.32
CA ARG A 184 18.11 21.54 -26.71
C ARG A 184 18.85 20.57 -27.62
N ASP A 185 18.16 20.08 -28.64
CA ASP A 185 18.80 19.28 -29.68
C ASP A 185 19.82 20.17 -30.40
N THR A 186 21.10 19.79 -30.34
CA THR A 186 22.14 20.39 -31.16
C THR A 186 21.95 19.83 -32.58
N ILE A 187 21.31 20.63 -33.44
CA ILE A 187 21.24 20.38 -34.89
C ILE A 187 22.64 20.46 -35.48
#